data_AF-A0A183EQ44-F1
#
_entry.id   AF-A0A183EQ44-F1
#
_cell.length_a   1.000
_cell.length_b   1.000
_cell.length_c   1.000
_cell.angle_alpha   90.00
_cell.angle_beta   90.00
_cell.angle_gamma   90.00
#
_symmetry.space_group_name_H-M   'P 1'
#
loop_
_entity.id
_entity.type
_entity.pdbx_description
1 polymer ?
#
loop_
_entity_poly.entity_id
_entity_poly.type
_entity_poly.pdbx_seq_one_letter_code
_entity_poly.pdbx_strand_id
1 'polypeptide(L)'
;MSPGPGNTYQNPANNAKSIDDILPSGSSSCDILSTHIAARIFHLLITMTDSIYERFGEELNLVSLCELIQSLVAASESRLQYSSSQPSSSLVDPTALLRRITTILVTLSKRPLIHAMKIWPKVTPHIVQVVF
;
A
#
# COMPACT_ATOMS: atom_id res chain seq x y z
N MET A 1 -48.23 4.01 -16.70
CA MET A 1 -47.48 4.27 -15.46
C MET A 1 -46.26 3.35 -15.47
N SER A 2 -45.09 3.97 -15.54
CA SER A 2 -43.78 3.33 -15.75
C SER A 2 -43.30 2.57 -14.52
N PRO A 3 -42.56 1.45 -14.68
CA PRO A 3 -41.73 0.91 -13.60
C PRO A 3 -40.44 1.73 -13.49
N GLY A 4 -40.18 2.25 -12.27
CA GLY A 4 -38.96 2.97 -11.89
C GLY A 4 -37.76 2.04 -11.65
N PRO A 5 -36.56 2.60 -11.47
CA PRO A 5 -35.29 2.01 -11.90
C PRO A 5 -34.77 0.92 -10.96
N GLY A 6 -34.14 -0.09 -11.55
CA GLY A 6 -33.45 -1.16 -10.85
C GLY A 6 -32.24 -0.63 -10.08
N ASN A 7 -32.21 -0.91 -8.77
CA ASN A 7 -31.02 -0.79 -7.94
C ASN A 7 -29.99 -1.82 -8.40
N THR A 8 -29.07 -1.41 -9.28
CA THR A 8 -27.80 -2.12 -9.46
C THR A 8 -26.93 -1.76 -8.27
N TYR A 9 -26.87 -2.65 -7.27
CA TYR A 9 -25.85 -2.60 -6.23
C TYR A 9 -24.48 -2.74 -6.92
N GLN A 10 -23.82 -1.61 -7.21
CA GLN A 10 -22.41 -1.59 -7.58
C GLN A 10 -21.60 -2.06 -6.37
N ASN A 11 -21.27 -3.35 -6.41
CA ASN A 11 -20.32 -3.97 -5.50
C ASN A 11 -18.93 -3.31 -5.72
N PRO A 12 -18.32 -2.65 -4.73
CA PRO A 12 -17.01 -2.01 -4.89
C PRO A 12 -15.85 -3.01 -5.02
N ALA A 13 -16.12 -4.32 -5.07
CA ALA A 13 -15.11 -5.36 -5.24
C ALA A 13 -14.61 -5.57 -6.69
N ASN A 14 -15.16 -4.85 -7.68
CA ASN A 14 -14.97 -5.18 -9.10
C ASN A 14 -13.71 -4.59 -9.78
N ASN A 15 -12.79 -3.99 -9.03
CA ASN A 15 -11.58 -3.36 -9.58
C ASN A 15 -10.29 -4.14 -9.30
N ALA A 16 -10.39 -5.41 -8.88
CA ALA A 16 -9.26 -6.32 -8.98
C ALA A 16 -9.17 -6.77 -10.45
N LYS A 17 -8.39 -6.04 -11.27
CA LYS A 17 -7.99 -6.50 -12.61
C LYS A 17 -7.57 -7.97 -12.49
N SER A 18 -8.31 -8.87 -13.12
CA SER A 18 -8.07 -10.31 -12.98
C SER A 18 -6.68 -10.63 -13.50
N ILE A 19 -5.97 -11.53 -12.83
CA ILE A 19 -4.63 -12.00 -13.24
C ILE A 19 -4.69 -12.57 -14.67
N ASP A 20 -5.86 -13.09 -15.06
CA ASP A 20 -6.14 -13.63 -16.39
C ASP A 20 -6.04 -12.57 -17.51
N ASP A 21 -6.23 -11.29 -17.21
CA ASP A 21 -6.06 -10.18 -18.18
C ASP A 21 -4.58 -9.79 -18.40
N ILE A 22 -3.68 -10.33 -17.57
CA ILE A 22 -2.24 -10.03 -17.60
C ILE A 22 -1.47 -11.11 -18.37
N LEU A 23 -1.97 -12.34 -18.35
CA LEU A 23 -1.36 -13.47 -19.04
C LEU A 23 -1.81 -13.49 -20.51
N PRO A 24 -0.88 -13.53 -21.48
CA PRO A 24 -1.25 -13.62 -22.88
C PRO A 24 -2.02 -14.92 -23.14
N SER A 25 -3.25 -14.81 -23.64
CA SER A 25 -4.09 -15.93 -24.03
C SER A 25 -3.53 -16.57 -25.30
N GLY A 26 -2.63 -17.52 -25.13
CA GLY A 26 -2.12 -18.37 -26.21
C GLY A 26 -0.88 -17.81 -26.91
N SER A 27 0.28 -18.40 -26.61
CA SER A 27 1.30 -18.70 -27.61
C SER A 27 2.31 -19.66 -27.01
N SER A 28 2.46 -20.80 -27.67
CA SER A 28 3.50 -21.79 -27.45
C SER A 28 4.87 -21.18 -27.74
N SER A 29 5.74 -21.12 -26.72
CA SER A 29 7.21 -21.13 -26.79
C SER A 29 7.81 -20.22 -25.71
N CYS A 30 8.63 -20.83 -24.86
CA CYS A 30 9.46 -20.28 -23.79
C CYS A 30 8.76 -19.95 -22.46
N ASP A 31 9.13 -20.69 -21.42
CA ASP A 31 9.03 -20.41 -19.99
C ASP A 31 9.75 -19.12 -19.55
N ILE A 32 9.83 -18.11 -20.41
CA ILE A 32 10.50 -16.85 -20.18
C ILE A 32 9.44 -15.84 -19.75
N LEU A 33 9.43 -15.52 -18.45
CA LEU A 33 8.74 -14.35 -17.93
C LEU A 33 9.30 -13.10 -18.66
N SER A 34 8.58 -12.62 -19.68
CA SER A 34 9.02 -11.44 -20.42
C SER A 34 9.08 -10.24 -19.48
N THR A 35 10.05 -9.35 -19.68
CA THR A 35 10.23 -8.14 -18.85
C THR A 35 8.94 -7.31 -18.76
N HIS A 36 8.15 -7.28 -19.84
CA HIS A 36 6.85 -6.59 -19.86
C HIS A 36 5.80 -7.29 -18.99
N ILE A 37 5.71 -8.62 -19.01
CA ILE A 37 4.79 -9.38 -18.14
C ILE A 37 5.24 -9.23 -16.68
N ALA A 38 6.55 -9.33 -16.40
CA ALA A 38 7.11 -9.11 -15.07
C ALA A 38 6.74 -7.71 -14.53
N ALA A 39 6.94 -6.66 -15.33
CA ALA A 39 6.63 -5.29 -14.94
C ALA A 39 5.13 -5.11 -14.61
N ARG A 40 4.23 -5.73 -15.40
CA ARG A 40 2.78 -5.69 -15.13
C ARG A 40 2.42 -6.41 -13.83
N ILE A 41 3.01 -7.58 -13.59
CA ILE A 41 2.81 -8.35 -12.35
C ILE A 41 3.31 -7.54 -11.15
N PHE A 42 4.53 -6.98 -11.21
CA PHE A 42 5.06 -6.15 -10.12
C PHE A 42 4.18 -4.92 -9.86
N HIS A 43 3.71 -4.25 -10.91
CA HIS A 43 2.80 -3.13 -10.76
C HIS A 43 1.48 -3.53 -10.09
N LEU A 44 0.89 -4.67 -10.48
CA LEU A 44 -0.30 -5.20 -9.84
C LEU A 44 -0.04 -5.49 -8.35
N LEU A 45 1.06 -6.17 -8.03
CA LEU A 45 1.42 -6.52 -6.66
C LEU A 45 1.66 -5.29 -5.80
N ILE A 46 2.33 -4.25 -6.33
CA ILE A 46 2.50 -2.97 -5.65
C ILE A 46 1.15 -2.32 -5.38
N THR A 47 0.28 -2.25 -6.39
CA THR A 47 -1.06 -1.66 -6.27
C THR A 47 -1.94 -2.41 -5.26
N MET A 48 -1.91 -3.74 -5.28
CA MET A 48 -2.61 -4.59 -4.29
C MET A 48 -2.04 -4.38 -2.88
N THR A 49 -0.73 -4.24 -2.76
CA THR A 49 -0.09 -3.96 -1.48
C THR A 49 -0.54 -2.60 -0.94
N ASP A 50 -0.56 -1.57 -1.79
CA ASP A 50 -0.95 -0.23 -1.38
C ASP A 50 -2.44 -0.14 -0.98
N SER A 51 -3.32 -0.86 -1.68
CA SER A 51 -4.75 -0.93 -1.30
C SER A 51 -4.97 -1.65 0.03
N ILE A 52 -4.14 -2.64 0.37
CA ILE A 52 -4.17 -3.28 1.69
C ILE A 52 -3.85 -2.28 2.80
N TYR A 53 -2.87 -1.39 2.61
CA TYR A 53 -2.53 -0.36 3.61
C TYR A 53 -3.64 0.66 3.82
N GLU A 54 -4.36 1.03 2.76
CA GLU A 54 -5.56 1.87 2.88
C GLU A 54 -6.63 1.16 3.73
N ARG A 55 -6.91 -0.10 3.44
CA ARG A 55 -7.88 -0.91 4.23
C ARG A 55 -7.44 -1.10 5.67
N PHE A 56 -6.17 -1.34 5.94
CA PHE A 56 -5.64 -1.42 7.31
C PHE A 56 -5.86 -0.13 8.08
N GLY A 57 -5.66 1.00 7.40
CA GLY A 57 -5.95 2.32 7.92
C GLY A 57 -7.41 2.53 8.31
N GLU A 58 -8.37 1.76 7.79
CA GLU A 58 -9.81 1.89 8.07
C GLU A 58 -10.35 0.78 8.96
N GLU A 59 -9.91 -0.46 8.74
CA GLU A 59 -10.51 -1.68 9.29
C GLU A 59 -9.80 -2.18 10.56
N LEU A 60 -8.49 -1.93 10.73
CA LEU A 60 -7.77 -2.43 11.92
C LEU A 60 -8.27 -1.78 13.21
N ASN A 61 -8.30 -2.53 14.31
CA ASN A 61 -8.49 -1.93 15.63
C ASN A 61 -7.28 -1.05 16.00
N LEU A 62 -7.46 -0.16 17.00
CA LEU A 62 -6.43 0.81 17.38
C LEU A 62 -5.11 0.18 17.84
N VAL A 63 -5.16 -0.95 18.56
CA VAL A 63 -3.96 -1.61 19.09
C VAL A 63 -3.12 -2.16 17.93
N SER A 64 -3.75 -2.95 17.06
CA SER A 64 -3.08 -3.52 15.88
C SER A 64 -2.60 -2.44 14.92
N LEU A 65 -3.35 -1.34 14.76
CA LEU A 65 -2.93 -0.21 13.95
C LEU A 65 -1.69 0.48 14.52
N CYS A 66 -1.60 0.64 15.86
CA CYS A 66 -0.42 1.18 16.51
C CYS A 66 0.82 0.29 16.33
N GLU A 67 0.65 -1.04 16.41
CA GLU A 67 1.73 -2.00 16.19
C GLU A 67 2.21 -2.01 14.74
N LEU A 68 1.28 -1.98 13.79
CA LEU A 68 1.58 -1.88 12.36
C LEU A 68 2.39 -0.60 12.07
N ILE A 69 1.93 0.55 12.56
CA ILE A 69 2.61 1.83 12.37
C ILE A 69 4.03 1.80 12.95
N GLN A 70 4.22 1.28 14.17
CA GLN A 70 5.55 1.15 14.76
C GLN A 70 6.46 0.24 13.94
N SER A 71 5.93 -0.87 13.45
CA SER A 71 6.68 -1.80 12.60
C SER A 71 7.10 -1.15 11.28
N LEU A 72 6.21 -0.35 10.67
CA LEU A 72 6.51 0.39 9.45
C LEU A 72 7.57 1.47 9.67
N VAL A 73 7.49 2.21 10.78
CA VAL A 73 8.50 3.21 11.15
C VAL A 73 9.86 2.54 11.36
N ALA A 74 9.93 1.48 12.17
CA ALA A 74 11.17 0.75 12.42
C ALA A 74 11.78 0.16 11.14
N ALA A 75 10.94 -0.39 10.24
CA ALA A 75 11.39 -0.89 8.95
C ALA A 75 11.93 0.23 8.03
N SER A 76 11.31 1.41 8.07
CA SER A 76 11.74 2.58 7.33
C SER A 76 13.08 3.13 7.85
N GLU A 77 13.22 3.26 9.17
CA GLU A 77 14.48 3.65 9.82
C GLU A 77 15.61 2.68 9.51
N SER A 78 15.35 1.37 9.61
CA SER A 78 16.32 0.34 9.27
C SER A 78 16.80 0.50 7.83
N ARG A 79 15.88 0.72 6.89
CA ARG A 79 16.23 0.93 5.48
C ARG A 79 17.08 2.18 5.26
N LEU A 80 16.79 3.28 5.94
CA LEU A 80 17.60 4.51 5.85
C LEU A 80 19.04 4.25 6.32
N GLN A 81 19.21 3.51 7.41
CA GLN A 81 20.53 3.13 7.93
C GLN A 81 21.30 2.25 6.93
N TYR A 82 20.65 1.24 6.34
CA TYR A 82 21.29 0.39 5.33
C TYR A 82 21.59 1.14 4.03
N SER A 83 20.70 2.02 3.57
CA SER A 83 20.94 2.81 2.36
C SER A 83 22.11 3.80 2.53
N SER A 84 22.32 4.31 3.75
CA SER A 84 23.47 5.19 4.04
C SER A 84 24.81 4.46 4.03
N SER A 85 24.82 3.15 4.30
CA SER A 85 26.02 2.32 4.37
C SER A 85 26.34 1.58 3.06
N GLN A 86 25.35 1.33 2.20
CA GLN A 86 25.53 0.70 0.89
C GLN A 86 24.77 1.42 -0.23
N PRO A 87 25.36 2.46 -0.85
CA PRO A 87 24.67 3.29 -1.86
C PRO A 87 24.37 2.54 -3.19
N SER A 88 25.06 1.43 -3.47
CA SER A 88 24.95 0.71 -4.75
C SER A 88 23.83 -0.35 -4.82
N SER A 89 23.09 -0.59 -3.73
CA SER A 89 22.07 -1.66 -3.65
C SER A 89 20.63 -1.13 -3.51
N SER A 90 20.42 0.18 -3.62
CA SER A 90 19.10 0.81 -3.46
C SER A 90 18.19 0.57 -4.67
N LEU A 91 17.68 -0.67 -4.79
CA LEU A 91 16.66 -1.06 -5.76
C LEU A 91 15.24 -0.63 -5.34
N VAL A 92 15.07 -0.09 -4.13
CA VAL A 92 13.77 0.29 -3.58
C VAL A 92 13.84 1.70 -3.01
N ASP A 93 13.06 2.59 -3.62
CA ASP A 93 12.82 3.96 -3.19
C ASP A 93 12.56 4.04 -1.67
N PRO A 94 13.42 4.74 -0.89
CA PRO A 94 13.26 4.87 0.56
C PRO A 94 11.92 5.53 0.94
N THR A 95 11.30 6.25 0.01
CA THR A 95 9.99 6.88 0.24
C THR A 95 8.82 5.89 0.13
N ALA A 96 9.03 4.65 -0.31
CA ALA A 96 7.94 3.67 -0.44
C ALA A 96 7.28 3.30 0.90
N LEU A 97 8.05 3.18 1.98
CA LEU A 97 7.49 2.96 3.32
C LEU A 97 6.86 4.22 3.89
N LEU A 98 7.47 5.39 3.67
CA LEU A 98 6.88 6.67 4.06
C LEU A 98 5.53 6.90 3.38
N ARG A 99 5.41 6.53 2.11
CA ARG A 99 4.14 6.58 1.35
C ARG A 99 3.07 5.73 2.03
N ARG A 100 3.39 4.49 2.40
CA ARG A 100 2.47 3.57 3.09
C ARG A 100 2.06 4.06 4.48
N ILE A 101 3.01 4.61 5.24
CA ILE A 101 2.73 5.30 6.51
C ILE A 101 1.72 6.40 6.23
N THR A 102 2.02 7.32 5.30
CA THR A 102 1.16 8.45 4.95
C THR A 102 -0.23 8.01 4.50
N THR A 103 -0.35 6.94 3.70
CA THR A 103 -1.63 6.36 3.30
C THR A 103 -2.47 5.99 4.52
N ILE A 104 -1.90 5.30 5.51
CA ILE A 104 -2.61 5.00 6.77
C ILE A 104 -2.97 6.29 7.52
N LEU A 105 -2.08 7.28 7.55
CA LEU A 105 -2.33 8.52 8.29
C LEU A 105 -3.50 9.32 7.71
N VAL A 106 -3.68 9.32 6.38
CA VAL A 106 -4.82 10.01 5.73
C VAL A 106 -6.16 9.39 6.13
N THR A 107 -6.22 8.07 6.32
CA THR A 107 -7.46 7.39 6.72
C THR A 107 -7.85 7.66 8.18
N LEU A 108 -6.94 8.17 9.02
CA LEU A 108 -7.24 8.51 10.42
C LEU A 108 -8.30 9.61 10.55
N SER A 109 -8.47 10.44 9.51
CA SER A 109 -9.55 11.43 9.43
C SER A 109 -10.95 10.80 9.51
N LYS A 110 -11.08 9.52 9.14
CA LYS A 110 -12.32 8.74 9.21
C LYS A 110 -12.54 8.09 10.59
N ARG A 111 -11.59 8.23 11.52
CA ARG A 111 -11.59 7.59 12.85
C ARG A 111 -11.76 8.62 13.97
N PRO A 112 -12.15 8.19 15.18
CA PRO A 112 -12.18 9.08 16.34
C PRO A 112 -10.82 9.76 16.59
N LEU A 113 -10.84 11.03 16.97
CA LEU A 113 -9.64 11.86 17.19
C LEU A 113 -8.59 11.20 18.10
N ILE A 114 -9.02 10.44 19.12
CA ILE A 114 -8.13 9.72 20.03
C ILE A 114 -7.20 8.73 19.32
N HIS A 115 -7.59 8.20 18.16
CA HIS A 115 -6.74 7.33 17.35
C HIS A 115 -5.57 8.12 16.76
N ALA A 116 -5.85 9.28 16.16
CA ALA A 116 -4.83 10.18 15.64
C ALA A 116 -3.89 10.64 16.76
N MET A 117 -4.42 11.03 17.92
CA MET A 117 -3.63 11.43 19.08
C MET A 117 -2.68 10.33 19.59
N LYS A 118 -3.07 9.06 19.47
CA LYS A 118 -2.21 7.92 19.86
C LYS A 118 -1.18 7.54 18.80
N ILE A 119 -1.49 7.75 17.53
CA ILE A 119 -0.63 7.35 16.41
C ILE A 119 0.40 8.42 16.08
N TRP A 120 0.02 9.71 16.11
CA TRP A 120 0.90 10.83 15.75
C TRP A 120 2.26 10.79 16.45
N PRO A 121 2.34 10.66 17.79
CA PRO A 121 3.62 10.63 18.49
C PRO A 121 4.57 9.51 18.03
N LYS A 122 4.03 8.44 17.42
CA LYS A 122 4.81 7.29 16.92
C LYS A 122 5.42 7.55 15.55
N VAL A 123 4.83 8.45 14.75
CA VAL A 123 5.25 8.71 13.36
C VAL A 123 5.94 10.05 13.18
N THR A 124 5.58 11.06 13.99
CA THR A 124 6.11 12.41 13.82
C THR A 124 7.65 12.49 13.85
N PRO A 125 8.36 11.83 14.80
CA PRO A 125 9.82 11.89 14.81
C PRO A 125 10.44 11.37 13.51
N HIS A 126 9.90 10.27 13.00
CA HIS A 126 10.35 9.66 11.76
C HIS A 126 10.03 10.53 10.53
N ILE A 127 8.81 11.08 10.44
CA ILE A 127 8.42 11.97 9.35
C ILE A 127 9.34 13.19 9.30
N VAL A 128 9.64 13.78 10.46
CA VAL A 128 10.55 14.93 10.54
C VAL A 128 11.92 14.57 9.99
N GLN A 129 12.49 13.44 10.41
CA GLN A 129 13.81 12.97 9.96
C GLN A 129 13.89 12.69 8.46
N VAL A 130 12.79 12.22 7.84
CA VAL A 130 12.80 11.83 6.42
C VAL A 130 12.47 13.00 5.49
N VAL A 131 11.66 13.95 5.95
CA VAL A 131 11.14 15.05 5.11
C VAL A 131 11.91 16.36 5.27
N PHE A 132 12.47 16.64 6.46
CA PHE A 132 13.15 17.89 6.80
C PHE A 132 14.63 17.66 7.13
#